data_AF-A0A8H7XQB3-F1
#
_entry.id   AF-A0A8H7XQB3-F1
#
_cell.length_a   1.000
_cell.length_b   1.000
_cell.length_c   1.000
_cell.angle_alpha   90.00
_cell.angle_beta   90.00
_cell.angle_gamma   90.00
#
_symmetry.space_group_name_H-M   'P 1'
#
loop_
_entity.id
_entity.type
_entity.pdbx_description
1 polymer ?
#
loop_
_entity_poly.entity_id
_entity_poly.type
_entity_poly.pdbx_seq_one_letter_code
_entity_poly.pdbx_strand_id
1 'polypeptide(L)'
;MKCVFCTDLFKSPSGISQHIEAGVHEFHRHHVTAAIKSMGVVPQITIQDYTNSATPPPVPAITTYVATAAAFNGSAYACFLCEATFKSLPALNSHLNSAAHDAAEFKCPNVKCGREFTLISGLIQHLESKCCGLAPLVEIDGYFEKLEEQFSRTMETRQIRST
;
A
#
# COMPACT_ATOMS: atom_id res chain seq x y z
N MET A 1 9.50 10.95 -12.43
CA MET A 1 8.35 11.49 -11.67
C MET A 1 8.86 12.22 -10.43
N LYS A 2 8.22 13.33 -10.05
CA LYS A 2 8.55 14.10 -8.84
C LYS A 2 7.52 13.79 -7.76
N CYS A 3 7.96 13.62 -6.51
CA CYS A 3 7.02 13.57 -5.39
C CYS A 3 6.30 14.91 -5.22
N VAL A 4 5.02 14.89 -4.90
CA VAL A 4 4.25 16.13 -4.66
C VAL A 4 4.48 16.70 -3.26
N PHE A 5 4.97 15.89 -2.33
CA PHE A 5 5.20 16.26 -0.93
C PHE A 5 6.66 16.64 -0.64
N CYS A 6 7.58 16.34 -1.56
CA CYS A 6 8.98 16.72 -1.43
C CYS A 6 9.65 16.98 -2.80
N THR A 7 10.95 17.23 -2.78
CA THR A 7 11.73 17.50 -4.00
C THR A 7 12.28 16.25 -4.66
N ASP A 8 12.02 15.06 -4.12
CA ASP A 8 12.61 13.81 -4.60
C ASP A 8 12.09 13.42 -5.99
N LEU A 9 13.01 12.86 -6.78
CA LEU A 9 12.81 12.46 -8.17
C LEU A 9 13.04 10.95 -8.31
N PHE A 10 12.13 10.30 -9.03
CA PHE A 10 12.11 8.85 -9.20
C PHE A 10 12.15 8.48 -10.68
N LYS A 11 12.88 7.41 -10.98
CA LYS A 11 13.04 6.83 -12.32
C LYS A 11 11.93 5.85 -12.69
N SER A 12 11.11 5.42 -11.73
CA SER A 12 10.03 4.44 -11.91
C SER A 12 8.82 4.73 -11.03
N PRO A 13 7.61 4.29 -11.42
CA PRO A 13 6.40 4.46 -10.62
C PRO A 13 6.45 3.65 -9.33
N SER A 14 7.13 2.50 -9.35
CA SER A 14 7.37 1.71 -8.13
C SER A 14 8.21 2.47 -7.12
N GLY A 15 9.24 3.21 -7.57
CA GLY A 15 10.12 3.96 -6.69
C GLY A 15 9.41 5.08 -5.95
N ILE A 16 8.61 5.88 -6.67
CA ILE A 16 7.81 6.95 -6.02
C ILE A 16 6.71 6.38 -5.13
N SER A 17 6.10 5.25 -5.51
CA SER A 17 5.09 4.57 -4.68
C SER A 17 5.70 4.05 -3.38
N GLN A 18 6.86 3.40 -3.46
CA GLN A 18 7.57 2.89 -2.30
C GLN A 18 7.99 4.02 -1.34
N HIS A 19 8.46 5.15 -1.89
CA HIS A 19 8.79 6.35 -1.11
C HIS A 19 7.61 6.86 -0.28
N ILE A 20 6.42 6.86 -0.87
CA ILE A 20 5.21 7.31 -0.19
C ILE A 20 4.74 6.26 0.83
N GLU A 21 4.74 4.97 0.46
CA GLU A 21 4.35 3.87 1.36
C GLU A 21 5.29 3.73 2.58
N ALA A 22 6.54 4.15 2.45
CA ALA A 22 7.51 4.21 3.54
C ALA A 22 7.18 5.26 4.62
N GLY A 23 6.21 6.15 4.39
CA GLY A 23 5.75 7.10 5.40
C GLY A 23 6.63 8.34 5.56
N VAL A 24 7.36 8.75 4.52
CA VAL A 24 8.32 9.87 4.56
C VAL A 24 7.63 11.24 4.77
N HIS A 25 6.31 11.35 4.57
CA HIS A 25 5.55 12.62 4.60
C HIS A 25 4.38 12.65 5.61
N GLU A 26 4.46 11.92 6.73
CA GLU A 26 3.32 11.69 7.66
C GLU A 26 2.11 10.96 7.02
N PHE A 27 2.21 10.59 5.74
CA PHE A 27 1.26 9.78 5.01
C PHE A 27 1.71 8.32 4.97
N HIS A 28 1.04 7.47 5.75
CA HIS A 28 1.28 6.03 5.76
C HIS A 28 0.57 5.29 4.62
N ARG A 29 1.08 4.10 4.27
CA ARG A 29 0.51 3.17 3.27
C ARG A 29 -1.02 2.99 3.37
N HIS A 30 -1.59 2.99 4.57
CA HIS A 30 -3.03 2.84 4.76
C HIS A 30 -3.84 4.00 4.15
N HIS A 31 -3.30 5.22 4.10
CA HIS A 31 -3.93 6.34 3.41
C HIS A 31 -3.95 6.15 1.89
N VAL A 32 -2.90 5.55 1.33
CA VAL A 32 -2.78 5.21 -0.09
C VAL A 32 -3.79 4.10 -0.43
N THR A 33 -3.81 3.02 0.36
CA THR A 33 -4.76 1.91 0.19
C THR A 33 -6.21 2.37 0.36
N ALA A 34 -6.53 3.19 1.37
CA ALA A 34 -7.88 3.71 1.58
C ALA A 34 -8.33 4.63 0.44
N ALA A 35 -7.44 5.49 -0.07
CA ALA A 35 -7.75 6.31 -1.22
C ALA A 35 -8.09 5.43 -2.43
N ILE A 36 -7.29 4.41 -2.70
CA ILE A 36 -7.47 3.53 -3.86
C ILE A 36 -8.72 2.67 -3.75
N LYS A 37 -9.05 2.18 -2.54
CA LYS A 37 -10.32 1.49 -2.28
C LYS A 37 -11.55 2.39 -2.47
N SER A 38 -11.48 3.66 -2.07
CA SER A 38 -12.60 4.60 -2.19
C SER A 38 -12.93 5.00 -3.63
N MET A 39 -12.07 4.67 -4.60
CA MET A 39 -12.19 5.10 -5.99
C MET A 39 -12.67 3.99 -6.95
N GLY A 40 -12.72 2.72 -6.52
CA GLY A 40 -13.31 1.62 -7.32
C GLY A 40 -12.60 1.26 -8.64
N VAL A 41 -11.38 1.73 -8.87
CA VAL A 41 -10.62 1.54 -10.13
C VAL A 41 -9.74 0.28 -10.13
N VAL A 42 -9.38 -0.25 -8.97
CA VAL A 42 -8.85 -1.63 -8.87
C VAL A 42 -10.06 -2.56 -8.93
N PRO A 43 -10.08 -3.64 -9.73
CA PRO A 43 -11.20 -4.58 -9.70
C PRO A 43 -11.39 -5.02 -8.25
N GLN A 44 -12.50 -4.61 -7.64
CA GLN A 44 -12.92 -5.09 -6.33
C GLN A 44 -13.31 -6.55 -6.49
N ILE A 45 -12.31 -7.44 -6.50
CA ILE A 45 -12.52 -8.85 -6.25
C ILE A 45 -12.30 -9.06 -4.75
N THR A 46 -13.10 -8.33 -3.97
CA THR A 46 -13.33 -8.61 -2.56
C THR A 46 -14.05 -9.94 -2.51
N ILE A 47 -13.33 -11.04 -2.31
CA ILE A 47 -13.97 -12.25 -1.76
C ILE A 47 -13.96 -12.09 -0.25
N GLN A 48 -14.91 -11.30 0.23
CA GLN A 48 -15.70 -11.63 1.42
C GLN A 48 -17.14 -11.25 1.09
N ASP A 49 -17.89 -12.25 0.66
CA ASP A 49 -19.34 -12.21 0.49
C ASP A 49 -19.99 -11.83 1.83
N TYR A 50 -20.27 -10.54 2.02
CA TYR A 50 -21.20 -10.04 3.04
C TYR A 50 -22.55 -9.72 2.38
N THR A 51 -23.05 -10.62 1.55
CA THR A 51 -24.38 -10.49 0.94
C THR A 51 -25.47 -10.73 1.99
N ASN A 52 -25.66 -9.77 2.92
CA ASN A 52 -26.92 -9.38 3.60
C ASN A 52 -26.71 -8.59 4.91
N SER A 53 -26.07 -7.42 4.87
CA SER A 53 -26.15 -6.48 6.00
C SER A 53 -26.24 -5.04 5.52
N ALA A 54 -27.43 -4.45 5.71
CA ALA A 54 -27.86 -3.11 5.31
C ALA A 54 -27.21 -1.96 6.13
N THR A 55 -25.91 -2.04 6.37
CA THR A 55 -25.13 -1.01 7.07
C THR A 55 -24.00 -0.52 6.16
N PRO A 56 -23.87 0.81 5.94
CA PRO A 56 -22.70 1.36 5.26
C PRO A 56 -21.43 0.82 5.93
N PRO A 57 -20.44 0.33 5.17
CA PRO A 57 -19.19 -0.11 5.78
C PRO A 57 -18.60 1.07 6.57
N PRO A 58 -18.25 0.89 7.85
CA PRO A 58 -17.50 1.90 8.57
C PRO A 58 -16.24 2.19 7.75
N VAL A 59 -15.97 3.49 7.53
CA VAL A 59 -14.68 3.97 7.00
C VAL A 59 -13.57 3.09 7.56
N PRO A 60 -12.71 2.47 6.72
CA PRO A 60 -11.74 1.48 7.20
C PRO A 60 -10.89 2.16 8.27
N ALA A 61 -11.11 1.77 9.53
CA ALA A 61 -10.39 2.31 10.66
C ALA A 61 -8.93 1.87 10.49
N ILE A 62 -8.08 2.83 10.11
CA ILE A 62 -6.65 2.61 9.98
C ILE A 62 -6.15 2.20 11.36
N THR A 63 -5.88 0.91 11.56
CA THR A 63 -5.40 0.38 12.83
C THR A 63 -3.87 0.50 12.82
N THR A 64 -3.34 1.52 13.48
CA THR A 64 -1.91 1.66 13.72
C THR A 64 -1.54 1.05 15.06
N TYR A 65 -0.44 0.30 15.07
CA TYR A 65 0.10 -0.32 16.27
C TYR A 65 1.31 0.46 16.77
N VAL A 66 1.33 0.75 18.06
CA VAL A 66 2.45 1.41 18.73
C VAL A 66 2.91 0.53 19.89
N ALA A 67 4.17 0.09 19.82
CA ALA A 67 4.82 -0.63 20.90
C ALA A 67 5.42 0.35 21.92
N THR A 68 5.36 -0.03 23.19
CA THR A 68 6.02 0.66 24.31
C THR A 68 7.15 -0.19 24.88
N ALA A 69 7.88 0.33 25.87
CA ALA A 69 8.94 -0.40 26.56
C ALA A 69 8.49 -1.75 27.15
N ALA A 70 7.18 -1.95 27.37
CA ALA A 70 6.59 -3.19 27.85
C ALA A 70 6.74 -4.37 26.86
N ALA A 71 7.02 -4.11 25.58
CA ALA A 71 7.26 -5.15 24.59
C ALA A 71 8.64 -5.85 24.75
N PHE A 72 9.46 -5.40 25.70
CA PHE A 72 10.75 -6.02 25.99
C PHE A 72 10.59 -7.27 26.85
N ASN A 73 11.06 -8.42 26.35
CA ASN A 73 10.92 -9.71 27.02
C ASN A 73 12.13 -10.13 27.87
N GLY A 74 13.05 -9.20 28.15
CA GLY A 74 14.32 -9.48 28.86
C GLY A 74 15.52 -9.67 27.94
N SER A 75 15.31 -9.89 26.64
CA SER A 75 16.39 -10.02 25.65
C SER A 75 16.20 -9.11 24.43
N ALA A 76 14.96 -9.00 23.93
CA ALA A 76 14.64 -8.21 22.75
C ALA A 76 13.23 -7.62 22.85
N TYR A 77 12.92 -6.68 21.95
CA TYR A 77 11.57 -6.18 21.73
C TYR A 77 10.83 -7.14 20.78
N ALA A 78 9.75 -7.76 21.24
CA ALA A 78 9.00 -8.74 20.46
C ALA A 78 7.76 -8.12 19.80
N CYS A 79 7.49 -8.50 18.55
CA CYS A 79 6.20 -8.25 17.93
C CYS A 79 5.15 -9.17 18.57
N PHE A 80 3.94 -8.67 18.78
CA PHE A 80 2.83 -9.49 19.31
C PHE A 80 1.94 -10.07 18.19
N LEU A 81 2.12 -9.60 16.95
CA LEU A 81 1.40 -10.07 15.77
C LEU A 81 2.17 -11.18 15.02
N CYS A 82 3.48 -11.32 15.26
CA CYS A 82 4.32 -12.36 14.69
C CYS A 82 5.51 -12.68 15.59
N GLU A 83 6.34 -13.66 15.20
CA GLU A 83 7.49 -14.11 16.00
C GLU A 83 8.77 -13.24 15.82
N ALA A 84 8.66 -12.08 15.16
CA ALA A 84 9.81 -11.21 14.92
C ALA A 84 10.29 -10.51 16.20
N THR A 85 11.61 -10.40 16.36
CA THR A 85 12.25 -9.71 17.49
C THR A 85 13.24 -8.65 17.01
N PHE A 86 13.36 -7.58 17.80
CA PHE A 86 14.11 -6.40 17.45
C PHE A 86 15.01 -5.95 18.61
N LYS A 87 16.18 -5.39 18.25
CA LYS A 87 17.15 -4.91 19.24
C LYS A 87 16.76 -3.58 19.88
N SER A 88 15.77 -2.87 19.35
CA SER A 88 15.35 -1.55 19.84
C SER A 88 13.85 -1.30 19.64
N LEU A 89 13.27 -0.48 20.52
CA LEU A 89 11.86 -0.07 20.46
C LEU A 89 11.50 0.67 19.16
N PRO A 90 12.33 1.58 18.62
CA PRO A 90 12.05 2.21 17.33
C PRO A 90 12.02 1.20 16.17
N ALA A 91 12.87 0.17 16.20
CA ALA A 91 12.86 -0.86 15.17
C ALA A 91 11.57 -1.70 15.22
N LEU A 92 11.10 -2.06 16.41
CA LEU A 92 9.79 -2.73 16.57
C LEU A 92 8.65 -1.84 16.10
N ASN A 93 8.65 -0.55 16.46
CA ASN A 93 7.62 0.38 15.99
C ASN A 93 7.66 0.57 14.48
N SER A 94 8.84 0.63 13.86
CA SER A 94 8.97 0.67 12.41
C SER A 94 8.42 -0.59 11.75
N HIS A 95 8.67 -1.77 12.34
CA HIS A 95 8.10 -3.04 11.87
C HIS A 95 6.57 -3.08 11.98
N LEU A 96 6.00 -2.68 13.12
CA LEU A 96 4.55 -2.59 13.31
C LEU A 96 3.88 -1.60 12.35
N ASN A 97 4.60 -0.52 12.03
CA ASN A 97 4.21 0.45 11.02
C ASN A 97 4.73 0.09 9.63
N SER A 98 5.09 -1.17 9.35
CA SER A 98 5.42 -1.68 8.01
C SER A 98 4.31 -2.61 7.51
N ALA A 99 4.31 -2.93 6.22
CA ALA A 99 3.31 -3.83 5.61
C ALA A 99 3.43 -5.31 6.04
N ALA A 100 4.25 -5.62 7.05
CA ALA A 100 4.45 -6.99 7.55
C ALA A 100 3.15 -7.65 8.06
N HIS A 101 2.15 -6.86 8.44
CA HIS A 101 0.87 -7.33 8.98
C HIS A 101 -0.33 -6.87 8.16
N ASP A 102 -0.10 -6.27 6.99
CA ASP A 102 -1.18 -5.86 6.11
C ASP A 102 -1.71 -7.06 5.32
N ALA A 103 -3.00 -7.05 5.03
CA ALA A 103 -3.59 -8.03 4.12
C ALA A 103 -3.03 -7.84 2.70
N ALA A 104 -2.89 -8.94 1.95
CA ALA A 104 -2.53 -8.88 0.54
C ALA A 104 -3.77 -8.49 -0.28
N GLU A 105 -3.98 -7.19 -0.46
CA GLU A 105 -5.22 -6.66 -1.06
C GLU A 105 -5.09 -6.39 -2.56
N PHE A 106 -3.89 -6.41 -3.12
CA PHE A 106 -3.65 -6.07 -4.51
C PHE A 106 -3.34 -7.33 -5.31
N LYS A 107 -4.17 -7.65 -6.31
CA LYS A 107 -3.94 -8.82 -7.18
C LYS A 107 -3.43 -8.40 -8.55
N CYS A 108 -2.56 -9.21 -9.13
CA CYS A 108 -2.17 -9.06 -10.52
C CYS A 108 -3.40 -9.19 -11.43
N PRO A 109 -3.65 -8.26 -12.36
CA PRO A 109 -4.77 -8.33 -13.28
C PRO A 109 -4.67 -9.51 -14.26
N ASN A 110 -3.48 -10.11 -14.42
CA ASN A 110 -3.37 -11.38 -15.11
C ASN A 110 -3.97 -12.49 -14.24
N VAL A 111 -5.17 -12.95 -14.60
CA VAL A 111 -5.84 -14.07 -13.94
C VAL A 111 -4.96 -15.33 -13.92
N LYS A 112 -4.12 -15.55 -14.94
CA LYS A 112 -3.18 -16.69 -14.98
C LYS A 112 -2.00 -16.53 -14.02
N CYS A 113 -1.67 -15.30 -13.63
CA CYS A 113 -0.58 -15.04 -12.69
C CYS A 113 -1.03 -15.24 -11.24
N GLY A 114 -2.21 -14.70 -10.89
CA GLY A 114 -2.81 -14.87 -9.57
C GLY A 114 -1.99 -14.33 -8.38
N ARG A 115 -0.87 -13.63 -8.61
CA ARG A 115 -0.03 -13.09 -7.53
C ARG A 115 -0.75 -11.97 -6.78
N GLU A 116 -0.53 -11.96 -5.48
CA GLU A 116 -1.10 -11.01 -4.54
C GLU A 116 0.02 -10.21 -3.86
N PHE A 117 -0.26 -8.95 -3.54
CA PHE A 117 0.69 -8.00 -2.98
C PHE A 117 0.02 -7.25 -1.84
N THR A 118 0.77 -7.00 -0.77
CA THR A 118 0.36 -6.18 0.37
C THR A 118 0.55 -4.68 0.09
N LEU A 119 1.51 -4.35 -0.78
CA LEU A 119 1.86 -3.00 -1.18
C LEU A 119 1.64 -2.79 -2.67
N ILE A 120 1.30 -1.55 -3.02
CA ILE A 120 1.06 -1.14 -4.40
C ILE A 120 2.38 -1.02 -5.15
N SER A 121 3.43 -0.52 -4.49
CA SER A 121 4.78 -0.55 -5.07
C SER A 121 5.19 -1.97 -5.50
N GLY A 122 4.78 -2.99 -4.73
CA GLY A 122 5.00 -4.40 -5.06
C GLY A 122 4.26 -4.84 -6.32
N LEU A 123 2.98 -4.49 -6.46
CA LEU A 123 2.22 -4.76 -7.68
C LEU A 123 2.79 -4.01 -8.89
N ILE A 124 3.13 -2.73 -8.74
CA ILE A 124 3.70 -1.91 -9.82
C ILE A 124 5.04 -2.51 -10.27
N GLN A 125 5.93 -2.81 -9.34
CA GLN A 125 7.23 -3.43 -9.65
C GLN A 125 7.05 -4.79 -10.35
N HIS A 126 6.08 -5.58 -9.90
CA HIS A 126 5.73 -6.84 -10.56
C HIS A 126 5.33 -6.62 -12.02
N LEU A 127 4.47 -5.64 -12.29
CA LEU A 127 4.05 -5.31 -13.65
C LEU A 127 5.21 -4.75 -14.48
N GLU A 128 6.10 -3.95 -13.88
CA GLU A 128 7.24 -3.34 -14.57
C GLU A 128 8.23 -4.41 -15.04
N SER A 129 8.36 -5.48 -14.24
CA SER A 129 9.20 -6.63 -14.56
C SER A 129 8.69 -7.47 -15.74
N LYS A 130 7.41 -7.30 -16.13
CA LYS A 130 6.74 -8.05 -17.22
C LYS A 130 6.81 -9.58 -17.08
N CYS A 131 7.19 -10.09 -15.90
CA CYS A 131 7.42 -11.51 -15.66
C CYS A 131 6.14 -12.35 -15.62
N CYS A 132 4.96 -11.72 -15.54
CA CYS A 132 3.68 -12.41 -15.45
C CYS A 132 2.98 -12.64 -16.79
N GLY A 133 3.52 -12.17 -17.91
CA GLY A 133 2.92 -12.41 -19.23
C GLY A 133 1.53 -11.80 -19.41
N LEU A 134 1.22 -10.70 -18.69
CA LEU A 134 0.22 -9.74 -19.19
C LEU A 134 0.66 -9.32 -20.59
N ALA A 135 -0.31 -9.17 -21.50
CA ALA A 135 -0.14 -9.05 -22.95
C ALA A 135 0.74 -7.83 -23.38
N PRO A 136 1.05 -7.64 -24.69
CA PRO A 136 2.24 -6.92 -25.16
C PRO A 136 2.31 -5.46 -24.71
N LEU A 137 3.53 -4.89 -24.76
CA LEU A 137 3.94 -3.54 -24.28
C LEU A 137 2.84 -2.47 -24.25
N VAL A 138 2.04 -2.35 -25.32
CA VAL A 138 0.97 -1.35 -25.48
C VAL A 138 -0.13 -1.46 -24.42
N GLU A 139 -0.53 -2.67 -24.00
CA GLU A 139 -1.57 -2.85 -22.97
C GLU A 139 -1.03 -2.56 -21.56
N ILE A 140 0.25 -2.82 -21.33
CA ILE A 140 0.92 -2.59 -20.05
C ILE A 140 1.25 -1.10 -19.88
N ASP A 141 1.75 -0.43 -20.92
CA ASP A 141 2.07 0.99 -20.89
C ASP A 141 0.79 1.82 -20.66
N GLY A 142 -0.31 1.48 -21.35
CA GLY A 142 -1.61 2.13 -21.09
C GLY A 142 -2.20 1.82 -19.71
N TYR A 143 -1.83 0.70 -19.08
CA TYR A 143 -2.18 0.41 -17.69
C TYR A 143 -1.31 1.22 -16.70
N PHE A 144 -0.02 1.39 -16.99
CA PHE A 144 0.87 2.26 -16.22
C PHE A 144 0.44 3.73 -16.29
N GLU A 145 0.14 4.25 -17.47
CA GLU A 145 -0.33 5.63 -17.65
C GLU A 145 -1.62 5.87 -16.85
N LYS A 146 -2.56 4.91 -16.86
CA LYS A 146 -3.76 4.97 -16.02
C LYS A 146 -3.41 4.95 -14.54
N LEU A 147 -2.56 4.04 -14.08
CA LEU A 147 -2.15 4.00 -12.68
C LEU A 147 -1.45 5.30 -12.23
N GLU A 148 -0.56 5.86 -13.06
CA GLU A 148 0.17 7.10 -12.82
C GLU A 148 -0.75 8.32 -12.80
N GLU A 149 -1.66 8.43 -13.76
CA GLU A 149 -2.67 9.49 -13.81
C GLU A 149 -3.57 9.44 -12.57
N GLN A 150 -4.03 8.24 -12.20
CA GLN A 150 -4.83 8.05 -10.99
C GLN A 150 -4.04 8.40 -9.72
N PHE A 151 -2.77 8.01 -9.63
CA PHE A 151 -1.88 8.37 -8.52
C PHE A 151 -1.75 9.90 -8.40
N SER A 152 -1.46 10.58 -9.51
CA SER A 152 -1.29 12.04 -9.55
C SER A 152 -2.57 12.75 -9.11
N ARG A 153 -3.71 12.38 -9.70
CA ARG A 153 -5.03 12.98 -9.39
C ARG A 153 -5.44 12.79 -7.93
N THR A 154 -5.15 11.63 -7.35
CA THR A 154 -5.50 11.29 -5.95
C THR A 154 -4.72 12.13 -4.96
N MET A 155 -3.48 12.46 -5.31
CA MET A 155 -2.61 13.30 -4.49
C MET A 155 -2.97 14.78 -4.60
N GLU A 156 -3.48 15.22 -5.75
CA GLU A 156 -3.93 16.60 -5.99
C GLU A 156 -5.32 16.90 -5.37
N THR A 157 -6.27 15.96 -5.45
CA THR A 157 -7.67 16.18 -4.97
C THR A 157 -7.81 16.40 -3.47
N ARG A 158 -6.82 16.00 -2.65
CA ARG A 158 -6.83 16.26 -1.20
C ARG A 158 -6.37 17.68 -0.82
N GLN A 159 -5.74 18.41 -1.74
CA GLN A 159 -5.33 19.79 -1.52
C GLN A 159 -6.53 20.77 -1.50
N ILE A 160 -7.69 20.38 -2.05
CA ILE A 160 -8.90 21.23 -2.11
C ILE A 160 -9.75 21.11 -0.82
N ARG A 161 -9.49 20.11 0.03
CA ARG A 161 -10.24 19.90 1.29
C ARG A 161 -9.57 20.48 2.53
N SER A 162 -8.41 21.12 2.37
CA SER A 162 -7.66 21.80 3.43
C SER A 162 -7.52 23.32 3.19
N THR A 163 -8.42 23.90 2.40
CA THR A 163 -8.61 25.35 2.25
C THR A 163 -10.00 25.76 2.68
#